data_AF-A0A0R2PDN2-F1
#
_entry.id   AF-A0A0R2PDN2-F1
#
_cell.length_a   1.000
_cell.length_b   1.000
_cell.length_c   1.000
_cell.angle_alpha   90.00
_cell.angle_beta   90.00
_cell.angle_gamma   90.00
#
_symmetry.space_group_name_H-M   'P 1'
#
loop_
_entity.id
_entity.type
_entity.pdbx_description
1 polymer ?
#
loop_
_entity_poly.entity_id
_entity_poly.type
_entity_poly.pdbx_seq_one_letter_code
_entity_poly.pdbx_strand_id
1 'polypeptide(L)'
;MFFDIGAGEILGLAILGMILVGPERLPKIAVEAAQWVKKARGLATKATAELRENLGPGFEDLQPKDLNPRTFVKKQIADLMDEETPKPKVKKPAAMIDPDLL
;
A
#
# COMPACT_ATOMS: atom_id res chain seq x y z
N MET A 1 23.63 5.27 8.11
CA MET A 1 22.75 5.91 9.11
C MET A 1 21.76 4.91 9.71
N PHE A 2 20.85 4.26 8.97
CA PHE A 2 19.98 3.21 9.57
C PHE A 2 20.58 1.80 9.59
N PHE A 3 21.66 1.55 8.84
CA PHE A 3 22.29 0.24 8.71
C PHE A 3 23.43 -0.03 9.71
N ASP A 4 23.71 0.93 10.60
CA ASP A 4 24.76 0.83 11.61
C ASP A 4 24.26 0.12 12.90
N ILE A 5 23.11 -0.56 12.84
CA ILE A 5 22.50 -1.26 13.98
C ILE A 5 23.24 -2.58 14.22
N GLY A 6 24.03 -2.61 15.29
CA GLY A 6 24.76 -3.79 15.77
C GLY A 6 23.90 -4.74 16.60
N ALA A 7 24.43 -5.95 16.86
CA ALA A 7 23.76 -6.96 17.68
C ALA A 7 23.39 -6.46 19.09
N GLY A 8 24.23 -5.60 19.68
CA GLY A 8 23.97 -4.99 20.99
C GLY A 8 22.79 -4.01 20.98
N GLU A 9 22.63 -3.23 19.92
CA GLU A 9 21.50 -2.29 19.77
C GLU A 9 20.18 -3.03 19.54
N ILE A 10 20.19 -4.12 18.75
CA ILE A 10 19.03 -5.01 18.61
C ILE A 10 18.61 -5.57 19.98
N LEU A 11 19.58 -6.05 20.77
CA LEU A 11 19.30 -6.57 22.12
C LEU A 11 18.75 -5.47 23.03
N GLY A 12 19.31 -4.26 22.97
CA GLY A 12 18.83 -3.11 23.71
C GLY A 12 17.38 -2.75 23.35
N LEU A 13 17.04 -2.72 22.07
CA LEU A 13 15.66 -2.49 21.60
C LEU A 13 14.71 -3.60 22.01
N ALA A 14 15.14 -4.86 22.00
CA ALA A 14 14.34 -5.98 22.47
C ALA A 14 14.01 -5.84 23.96
N ILE A 15 15.01 -5.49 24.79
CA ILE A 15 14.82 -5.24 26.23
C ILE A 15 13.89 -4.05 26.44
N LEU A 16 14.10 -2.94 25.73
CA LEU A 16 13.25 -1.76 25.82
C LEU A 16 11.80 -2.09 25.44
N GLY A 17 11.58 -2.83 24.35
CA GLY A 17 10.27 -3.30 23.94
C GLY A 17 9.62 -4.20 25.00
N MET A 18 10.39 -5.10 25.62
CA MET A 18 9.91 -5.93 26.73
C MET A 18 9.51 -5.11 27.95
N ILE A 19 10.21 -4.01 28.27
CA ILE A 19 9.87 -3.14 29.40
C ILE A 19 8.60 -2.33 29.09
N LEU A 20 8.50 -1.73 27.90
CA LEU A 20 7.37 -0.89 27.53
C LEU A 20 6.05 -1.67 27.43
N VAL A 21 6.11 -2.86 26.84
CA VAL A 21 4.91 -3.66 26.53
C VAL A 21 4.70 -4.75 27.56
N GLY A 22 5.77 -5.32 28.10
CA GLY A 22 5.76 -6.51 28.95
C GLY A 22 6.16 -7.77 28.17
N PRO A 23 7.06 -8.62 28.70
CA PRO A 23 7.53 -9.84 28.03
C PRO A 23 6.40 -10.86 27.79
N GLU A 24 5.41 -10.88 28.67
CA GLU A 24 4.20 -11.72 28.59
C GLU A 24 3.23 -11.30 27.47
N ARG A 25 3.24 -10.01 27.10
CA ARG A 25 2.26 -9.40 26.18
C ARG A 25 2.77 -9.31 24.75
N LEU A 26 4.08 -9.09 24.58
CA LEU A 26 4.74 -9.06 23.26
C LEU A 26 4.39 -10.23 22.34
N PRO A 27 4.48 -11.51 22.76
CA PRO A 27 4.17 -12.62 21.86
C PRO A 27 2.70 -12.62 21.43
N LYS A 28 1.78 -12.23 22.31
CA LYS A 28 0.35 -12.13 21.99
C LYS A 28 0.10 -11.04 20.94
N ILE A 29 0.66 -9.85 21.14
CA ILE A 29 0.53 -8.72 20.21
C ILE A 29 1.16 -9.04 18.85
N ALA A 30 2.31 -9.73 18.83
CA ALA A 30 2.94 -10.16 17.58
C ALA A 30 2.05 -11.11 16.78
N VAL A 31 1.40 -12.07 17.44
CA VAL A 31 0.44 -13.00 16.81
C VAL A 31 -0.79 -12.24 16.28
N GLU A 32 -1.35 -11.33 17.08
CA GLU A 32 -2.49 -10.51 16.67
C GLU A 32 -2.16 -9.65 15.45
N ALA A 33 -1.00 -8.98 15.45
CA ALA A 33 -0.51 -8.20 14.31
C ALA A 33 -0.34 -9.07 13.06
N ALA A 34 0.25 -10.26 13.19
CA ALA A 34 0.40 -11.19 12.08
C ALA A 34 -0.96 -11.65 11.52
N GLN A 35 -1.94 -11.92 12.39
CA GLN A 35 -3.30 -12.26 11.97
C GLN A 35 -3.98 -11.08 11.25
N TRP A 36 -3.79 -9.86 11.73
CA TRP A 36 -4.29 -8.65 11.08
C TRP A 36 -3.70 -8.46 9.68
N VAL A 37 -2.39 -8.62 9.54
CA VAL A 37 -1.71 -8.56 8.23
C VAL A 37 -2.25 -9.64 7.29
N LYS A 38 -2.44 -10.87 7.79
CA LYS A 38 -3.02 -11.96 6.99
C LYS A 38 -4.45 -11.64 6.52
N LYS A 39 -5.28 -11.08 7.41
CA LYS A 39 -6.65 -10.64 7.08
C LYS A 39 -6.63 -9.52 6.04
N ALA A 40 -5.82 -8.49 6.23
CA ALA A 40 -5.68 -7.38 5.30
C ALA A 40 -5.24 -7.85 3.91
N ARG A 41 -4.25 -8.76 3.84
CA ARG A 41 -3.82 -9.37 2.57
C ARG A 41 -4.93 -10.20 1.92
N GLY A 42 -5.70 -10.93 2.71
CA GLY A 42 -6.85 -11.69 2.23
C GLY A 42 -7.93 -10.80 1.63
N LEU A 43 -8.28 -9.70 2.30
CA LEU A 43 -9.24 -8.71 1.81
C LEU A 43 -8.77 -8.05 0.52
N ALA A 44 -7.51 -7.62 0.46
CA ALA A 44 -6.93 -7.06 -0.75
C ALA A 44 -7.00 -8.04 -1.93
N THR A 45 -6.63 -9.30 -1.70
CA THR A 45 -6.68 -10.35 -2.72
C THR A 45 -8.11 -10.60 -3.22
N LYS A 46 -9.07 -10.67 -2.30
CA LYS A 46 -10.49 -10.90 -2.63
C LYS A 46 -11.07 -9.74 -3.43
N ALA A 47 -10.83 -8.51 -3.00
CA ALA A 47 -11.29 -7.32 -3.71
C ALA A 47 -10.70 -7.24 -5.12
N THR A 48 -9.40 -7.52 -5.29
CA THR A 48 -8.78 -7.58 -6.63
C THR A 48 -9.38 -8.67 -7.51
N ALA A 49 -9.68 -9.86 -6.94
CA ALA A 49 -10.33 -10.94 -7.68
C ALA A 49 -11.73 -10.54 -8.15
N GLU A 50 -12.55 -9.95 -7.27
CA GLU A 50 -13.89 -9.47 -7.60
C GLU A 50 -13.86 -8.37 -8.67
N LEU A 51 -12.90 -7.43 -8.60
CA LEU A 51 -12.71 -6.39 -9.61
C LEU A 51 -12.31 -6.98 -10.97
N ARG A 52 -11.42 -7.98 -10.99
CA ARG A 52 -11.01 -8.68 -12.21
C ARG A 52 -12.18 -9.42 -12.86
N GLU A 53 -13.01 -10.08 -12.06
CA GLU A 53 -14.16 -10.84 -12.56
C GLU A 53 -15.28 -9.94 -13.11
N ASN A 54 -15.47 -8.74 -12.56
CA ASN A 54 -16.60 -7.87 -12.91
C ASN A 54 -16.28 -6.72 -13.87
N LEU A 55 -15.02 -6.29 -14.01
CA LEU A 55 -14.66 -5.09 -14.81
C LEU A 55 -14.23 -5.36 -16.25
N GLY A 56 -14.05 -6.62 -16.67
CA GLY A 56 -13.78 -6.96 -18.07
C GLY A 56 -12.36 -6.62 -18.57
N PRO A 57 -12.09 -6.85 -19.88
CA PRO A 57 -10.74 -6.84 -20.46
C PRO A 57 -10.08 -5.46 -20.31
N GLY A 58 -8.94 -5.42 -19.60
CA GLY A 58 -8.24 -4.20 -19.20
C GLY A 58 -7.74 -4.22 -17.75
N PHE A 59 -8.32 -5.09 -16.90
CA PHE A 59 -7.91 -5.29 -15.49
C PHE A 59 -7.43 -6.72 -15.18
N GLU A 60 -7.37 -7.60 -16.18
CA GLU A 60 -6.94 -9.00 -16.04
C GLU A 60 -5.46 -9.15 -15.64
N ASP A 61 -4.64 -8.13 -15.91
CA ASP A 61 -3.21 -8.15 -15.59
C ASP A 61 -2.85 -7.51 -14.23
N LEU A 62 -3.84 -7.13 -13.42
CA LEU A 62 -3.59 -6.67 -12.06
C LEU A 62 -3.18 -7.84 -11.16
N GLN A 63 -1.86 -8.05 -11.04
CA GLN A 63 -1.31 -9.03 -10.13
C GLN A 63 -1.39 -8.50 -8.69
N PRO A 64 -1.83 -9.30 -7.70
CA PRO A 64 -1.85 -8.90 -6.29
C PRO A 64 -0.49 -8.45 -5.73
N LYS A 65 0.59 -8.76 -6.44
CA LYS A 65 1.98 -8.36 -6.13
C LYS A 65 2.31 -6.93 -6.58
N ASP A 66 1.49 -6.33 -7.46
CA ASP A 66 1.61 -4.94 -7.91
C ASP A 66 0.92 -3.93 -7.01
N LEU A 67 0.22 -4.37 -5.95
CA LEU A 67 -0.33 -3.50 -4.91
C LEU A 67 0.76 -2.83 -4.03
N ASN A 68 2.03 -2.95 -4.41
CA ASN A 68 3.08 -2.08 -3.91
C ASN A 68 2.95 -0.74 -4.66
N PRO A 69 2.64 0.39 -3.98
CA PRO A 69 2.29 1.64 -4.65
C PRO A 69 3.39 2.12 -5.62
N ARG A 70 4.65 1.82 -5.32
CA ARG A 70 5.78 2.12 -6.22
C ARG A 70 5.76 1.31 -7.51
N THR A 71 5.35 0.05 -7.45
CA THR A 71 5.32 -0.84 -8.62
C THR A 71 4.10 -0.57 -9.49
N PHE A 72 2.92 -0.31 -8.89
CA PHE A 72 1.72 0.14 -9.60
C PHE A 72 1.96 1.43 -10.37
N VAL A 73 2.51 2.46 -9.71
CA VAL A 73 2.86 3.73 -10.36
C VAL A 73 3.89 3.53 -11.45
N LYS A 74 4.89 2.66 -11.24
CA LYS A 74 5.89 2.37 -12.28
C LYS A 74 5.27 1.69 -13.50
N LYS A 75 4.33 0.77 -13.33
CA LYS A 75 3.63 0.11 -14.44
C LYS A 75 2.71 1.07 -15.18
N GLN A 76 1.93 1.89 -14.47
CA GLN A 76 1.10 2.92 -15.11
C GLN A 76 1.94 3.97 -15.85
N ILE A 77 3.07 4.39 -15.29
CA ILE A 77 3.97 5.31 -15.98
C ILE A 77 4.65 4.64 -17.17
N ALA A 78 5.05 3.36 -17.07
CA ALA A 78 5.64 2.61 -18.18
C ALA A 78 4.62 2.41 -19.32
N ASP A 79 3.38 2.02 -19.02
CA ASP A 79 2.31 1.90 -20.02
C ASP A 79 2.02 3.25 -20.70
N LEU A 80 2.06 4.36 -19.94
CA LEU A 80 1.92 5.72 -20.50
C LEU A 80 3.14 6.20 -21.31
N MET A 81 4.30 5.56 -21.14
CA MET A 81 5.54 5.88 -21.88
C MET A 81 5.71 5.01 -23.12
N ASP A 82 5.21 3.76 -23.10
CA ASP A 82 5.23 2.87 -24.26
C ASP A 82 4.16 3.26 -25.32
N GLU A 83 3.10 3.99 -24.93
CA GLU A 83 2.16 4.64 -25.86
C GLU A 83 2.64 6.04 -26.30
N GLU A 84 3.54 6.09 -27.29
CA GLU A 84 4.01 7.35 -27.92
C GLU A 84 2.90 8.05 -28.77
N THR A 85 2.01 8.80 -28.09
CA THR A 85 1.25 10.02 -28.50
C THR A 85 0.07 9.90 -29.51
N PRO A 86 -1.11 10.54 -29.25
CA PRO A 86 -1.25 11.99 -28.99
C PRO A 86 -2.09 12.39 -27.76
N LYS A 87 -1.73 13.55 -27.20
CA LYS A 87 -2.24 14.22 -26.00
C LYS A 87 -3.78 14.29 -25.89
N PRO A 88 -4.39 13.99 -24.72
CA PRO A 88 -5.63 14.62 -24.31
C PRO A 88 -5.33 15.77 -23.33
N LYS A 89 -5.90 16.94 -23.64
CA LYS A 89 -5.83 18.15 -22.82
C LYS A 89 -6.34 17.85 -21.40
N VAL A 90 -5.49 18.07 -20.40
CA VAL A 90 -5.92 18.15 -18.99
C VAL A 90 -6.90 19.32 -18.89
N LYS A 91 -8.22 19.05 -18.96
CA LYS A 91 -9.22 19.98 -18.47
C LYS A 91 -9.09 20.00 -16.96
N LYS A 92 -8.32 20.95 -16.43
CA LYS A 92 -8.43 21.34 -15.02
C LYS A 92 -9.90 21.70 -14.80
N PRO A 93 -10.63 21.07 -13.87
CA PRO A 93 -11.92 21.59 -13.46
C PRO A 93 -11.65 22.98 -12.88
N ALA A 94 -12.18 24.01 -13.54
CA ALA A 94 -12.26 25.33 -12.94
C ALA A 94 -13.16 25.16 -11.72
N ALA A 95 -12.61 25.39 -10.52
CA ALA A 95 -13.41 25.50 -9.32
C ALA A 95 -14.30 26.74 -9.50
N MET A 96 -15.54 26.52 -9.94
CA MET A 96 -16.59 27.51 -9.90
C MET A 96 -17.06 27.52 -8.44
N ILE A 97 -16.57 28.48 -7.67
CA ILE A 97 -17.14 28.77 -6.36
C ILE A 97 -18.47 29.45 -6.67
N ASP A 98 -19.58 28.78 -6.38
CA ASP A 98 -20.90 29.36 -6.53
C ASP A 98 -20.99 30.61 -5.63
N PRO A 99 -21.32 31.79 -6.20
CA PRO A 99 -21.41 33.04 -5.44
C PRO A 99 -22.64 33.09 -4.50
N ASP A 100 -23.42 32.02 -4.40
CA ASP A 100 -24.62 31.91 -3.57
C ASP A 100 -24.33 31.33 -2.15
N LEU A 101 -23.05 31.25 -1.75
CA LEU A 101 -22.64 30.73 -0.43
C LEU A 101 -22.02 31.77 0.53
N LEU A 102 -22.27 33.07 0.30
CA LEU A 102 -22.03 34.16 1.26
C LEU A 102 -23.35 34.83 1.65
#